data_AF-A0A0D8ZMT1-F1
#
_entry.id   AF-A0A0D8ZMT1-F1
#
_cell.length_a   1.000
_cell.length_b   1.000
_cell.length_c   1.000
_cell.angle_alpha   90.00
_cell.angle_beta   90.00
_cell.angle_gamma   90.00
#
_symmetry.space_group_name_H-M   'P 1'
#
loop_
_entity.id
_entity.type
_entity.pdbx_description
1 polymer ?
#
loop_
_entity_poly.entity_id
_entity_poly.type
_entity_poly.pdbx_seq_one_letter_code
_entity_poly.pdbx_strand_id
1 'polypeptide(L)'
;MKKTISNISYLCAFLVSYTAQAIPWAILPQPAIAQDQRCGVKNGIPLPCWTEFLEDGEGEETLPLYPYAKRPNGCSIPGGRPGEYDNFGSLGYNFSFREACNRHDRCYYTLGTTPGQCNIPYAQELLQVCKDGIFQPLKPQDVVSSGKSRATAIANCEIRAEWMSKAVIAGQSKYHQEAQEKQARYLRKVDDFLIARRGQVLPTTVQDVELQPRYAGIAISPSGDYYYGWNDTNKQALESRLISKCGSNCKSFFTSNFGINRMYLALVQASDNAWATRANPSINNAVQEALSSCREVSRDPDSCQLDVVISPKQGVVRRSEPVPRVEQKTCFSVDARQGWQSFVLPRTINSPESIEGGWSVDARSYSTVNHLGHQGAEAERLAPYNDYKYDQRFPFGALLMSVSNRDTIWIQTTDYIVDWNTSFPVGSVVRFRINDTDAALGDNAGSLNICLHKAAG
;
A
#
# COMPACT_ATOMS: atom_id res chain seq x y z
N MET A 1 3.61 -61.55 56.42
CA MET A 1 3.19 -62.96 56.26
C MET A 1 2.07 -62.96 55.22
N LYS A 2 2.29 -63.24 53.92
CA LYS A 2 2.49 -64.55 53.26
C LYS A 2 1.63 -65.69 53.83
N LYS A 3 0.63 -66.14 53.06
CA LYS A 3 0.59 -67.47 52.42
C LYS A 3 -0.50 -67.50 51.31
N THR A 4 -0.19 -67.74 50.03
CA THR A 4 0.03 -69.02 49.28
C THR A 4 -1.31 -69.76 49.06
N ILE A 5 -1.68 -70.31 47.89
CA ILE A 5 -1.19 -71.53 47.19
C ILE A 5 -1.97 -71.57 45.83
N SER A 6 -1.35 -71.55 44.64
CA SER A 6 -0.61 -72.58 43.86
C SER A 6 -1.49 -73.57 43.07
N ASN A 7 -1.13 -73.74 41.79
CA ASN A 7 -1.18 -74.95 40.91
C ASN A 7 -1.63 -74.58 39.48
N ILE A 8 -1.16 -75.15 38.36
CA ILE A 8 -0.12 -76.13 37.99
C ILE A 8 0.18 -75.90 36.48
N SER A 9 1.43 -76.15 36.10
CA SER A 9 2.11 -76.36 34.80
C SER A 9 1.34 -76.41 33.47
N TYR A 10 1.93 -75.85 32.39
CA TYR A 10 2.25 -76.56 31.12
C TYR A 10 3.20 -75.73 30.23
N LEU A 11 4.20 -76.42 29.66
CA LEU A 11 5.14 -75.95 28.63
C LEU A 11 4.41 -75.64 27.31
N CYS A 12 4.87 -74.63 26.58
CA CYS A 12 5.31 -74.75 25.18
C CYS A 12 5.79 -73.40 24.63
N ALA A 13 7.08 -73.33 24.28
CA ALA A 13 7.69 -72.23 23.54
C ALA A 13 7.41 -72.43 22.04
N PHE A 14 6.79 -71.45 21.41
CA PHE A 14 6.77 -71.29 19.95
C PHE A 14 7.54 -70.03 19.57
N LEU A 15 8.69 -70.26 18.93
CA LEU A 15 9.45 -69.27 18.17
C LEU A 15 8.61 -68.84 16.97
N VAL A 16 8.20 -67.57 16.91
CA VAL A 16 7.63 -66.97 15.70
C VAL A 16 8.71 -66.14 15.03
N SER A 17 9.17 -66.66 13.90
CA SER A 17 10.06 -66.01 12.94
C SER A 17 9.33 -64.83 12.29
N TYR A 18 9.71 -63.60 12.64
CA TYR A 18 9.25 -62.41 11.92
C TYR A 18 10.01 -62.28 10.60
N THR A 19 9.33 -62.53 9.48
CA THR A 19 9.81 -62.19 8.14
C THR A 19 9.83 -60.68 7.98
N ALA A 20 11.02 -60.08 7.95
CA ALA A 20 11.22 -58.69 7.56
C ALA A 20 10.92 -58.54 6.06
N GLN A 21 9.72 -58.08 5.73
CA GLN A 21 9.44 -57.57 4.38
C GLN A 21 10.10 -56.20 4.26
N ALA A 22 11.15 -56.14 3.44
CA ALA A 22 11.72 -54.88 2.97
C ALA A 22 10.67 -54.19 2.11
N ILE A 23 9.97 -53.21 2.68
CA ILE A 23 9.16 -52.27 1.91
C ILE A 23 10.16 -51.40 1.13
N PRO A 24 10.11 -51.38 -0.21
CA PRO A 24 10.93 -50.44 -0.96
C PRO A 24 10.48 -49.04 -0.57
N TRP A 25 11.42 -48.22 -0.11
CA TRP A 25 11.24 -46.80 0.09
C TRP A 25 11.00 -46.16 -1.27
N ALA A 26 9.79 -46.33 -1.79
CA ALA A 26 9.26 -45.53 -2.87
C ALA A 26 9.16 -44.11 -2.30
N ILE A 27 10.16 -43.30 -2.66
CA ILE A 27 10.13 -41.85 -2.85
C ILE A 27 8.81 -41.24 -2.39
N LEU A 28 8.70 -40.88 -1.12
CA LEU A 28 7.70 -39.92 -0.68
C LEU A 28 8.11 -38.57 -1.28
N PRO A 29 7.31 -37.96 -2.18
CA PRO A 29 7.60 -36.59 -2.60
C PRO A 29 7.55 -35.71 -1.35
N GLN A 30 8.68 -35.11 -1.00
CA GLN A 30 8.73 -34.06 0.01
C GLN A 30 7.75 -32.94 -0.39
N PRO A 31 7.11 -32.25 0.57
CA PRO A 31 6.22 -31.14 0.26
C PRO A 31 7.06 -29.97 -0.29
N ALA A 32 7.17 -29.89 -1.62
CA ALA A 32 7.81 -28.80 -2.37
C ALA A 32 7.14 -27.42 -2.18
N ILE A 33 6.12 -27.31 -1.32
CA ILE A 33 5.23 -26.14 -1.24
C ILE A 33 5.82 -25.03 -0.34
N ALA A 34 6.80 -25.32 0.52
CA ALA A 34 7.36 -24.33 1.45
C ALA A 34 8.51 -23.46 0.87
N GLN A 35 9.19 -23.90 -0.20
CA GLN A 35 10.24 -23.11 -0.86
C GLN A 35 9.68 -22.08 -1.85
N ASP A 36 8.49 -22.32 -2.41
CA ASP A 36 7.94 -21.55 -3.53
C ASP A 36 7.30 -20.19 -3.15
N GLN A 37 7.17 -19.85 -1.86
CA GLN A 37 6.66 -18.52 -1.46
C GLN A 37 7.76 -17.44 -1.37
N ARG A 38 9.05 -17.81 -1.43
CA ARG A 38 10.17 -16.87 -1.21
C ARG A 38 10.26 -15.78 -2.29
N CYS A 39 9.77 -16.04 -3.49
CA CYS A 39 9.87 -15.13 -4.63
C CYS A 39 8.54 -14.47 -5.01
N GLY A 40 7.55 -14.61 -4.13
CA GLY A 40 6.25 -13.95 -4.21
C GLY A 40 5.17 -14.82 -4.84
N VAL A 41 3.96 -14.25 -4.87
CA VAL A 41 2.73 -14.91 -5.35
C VAL A 41 2.01 -13.95 -6.27
N LYS A 42 1.55 -14.42 -7.43
CA LYS A 42 0.66 -13.66 -8.34
C LYS A 42 -0.61 -14.46 -8.58
N ASN A 43 -1.77 -13.87 -8.32
CA ASN A 43 -3.09 -14.53 -8.46
C ASN A 43 -3.22 -15.85 -7.67
N GLY A 44 -2.62 -15.93 -6.48
CA GLY A 44 -2.62 -17.14 -5.65
C GLY A 44 -1.70 -18.26 -6.16
N ILE A 45 -0.91 -18.01 -7.21
CA ILE A 45 0.06 -18.96 -7.75
C ILE A 45 1.46 -18.56 -7.26
N PRO A 46 2.14 -19.42 -6.47
CA PRO A 46 3.53 -19.21 -6.09
C PRO A 46 4.44 -19.11 -7.32
N LEU A 47 5.36 -18.16 -7.30
CA LEU A 47 6.27 -17.90 -8.41
C LEU A 47 7.64 -18.56 -8.16
N PRO A 48 8.25 -19.19 -9.18
CA PRO A 48 9.59 -19.74 -9.06
C PRO A 48 10.61 -18.65 -8.71
N CYS A 49 11.62 -19.03 -7.94
CA CYS A 49 12.79 -18.20 -7.72
C CYS A 49 13.74 -18.28 -8.91
N TRP A 50 13.53 -17.43 -9.91
CA TRP A 50 14.37 -17.39 -11.10
C TRP A 50 15.75 -16.80 -10.77
N THR A 51 16.75 -17.67 -10.64
CA THR A 51 18.14 -17.32 -10.32
C THR A 51 18.84 -16.52 -11.41
N GLU A 52 18.35 -16.54 -12.65
CA GLU A 52 18.90 -15.74 -13.76
C GLU A 52 18.77 -14.21 -13.57
N PHE A 53 18.00 -13.77 -12.57
CA PHE A 53 17.89 -12.35 -12.21
C PHE A 53 18.93 -11.90 -11.18
N LEU A 54 19.68 -12.85 -10.59
CA LEU A 54 20.83 -12.57 -9.73
C LEU A 54 21.97 -11.98 -10.57
N GLU A 55 22.68 -11.01 -10.00
CA GLU A 55 23.97 -10.56 -10.55
C GLU A 55 25.12 -11.42 -10.03
N ASP A 56 26.26 -11.36 -10.73
CA ASP A 56 27.47 -12.09 -10.32
C ASP A 56 27.88 -11.69 -8.89
N GLY A 57 27.99 -12.69 -8.02
CA GLY A 57 28.34 -12.49 -6.61
C GLY A 57 27.17 -12.22 -5.67
N GLU A 58 25.93 -12.19 -6.17
CA GLU A 58 24.74 -12.08 -5.32
C GLU A 58 24.24 -13.44 -4.81
N GLY A 59 23.71 -13.44 -3.58
CA GLY A 59 23.10 -14.63 -2.96
C GLY A 59 21.57 -14.69 -3.09
N GLU A 60 20.96 -15.68 -2.44
CA GLU A 60 19.50 -15.89 -2.45
C GLU A 60 18.70 -14.70 -1.87
N GLU A 61 19.35 -13.84 -1.10
CA GLU A 61 18.77 -12.66 -0.50
C GLU A 61 18.32 -11.60 -1.53
N THR A 62 18.92 -11.58 -2.74
CA THR A 62 18.56 -10.64 -3.82
C THR A 62 17.61 -11.22 -4.86
N LEU A 63 17.21 -12.48 -4.70
CA LEU A 63 16.26 -13.15 -5.60
C LEU A 63 15.00 -12.30 -5.83
N PRO A 64 14.37 -12.39 -7.01
CA PRO A 64 13.15 -11.65 -7.30
C PRO A 64 12.07 -11.82 -6.22
N LEU A 65 11.34 -10.76 -5.93
CA LEU A 65 10.19 -10.79 -5.03
C LEU A 65 9.05 -10.01 -5.68
N TYR A 66 8.06 -10.73 -6.21
CA TYR A 66 6.95 -10.12 -6.94
C TYR A 66 6.33 -8.93 -6.16
N PRO A 67 6.15 -7.75 -6.79
CA PRO A 67 6.23 -7.51 -8.25
C PRO A 67 7.63 -7.21 -8.81
N TYR A 68 8.69 -7.22 -8.01
CA TYR A 68 10.00 -6.71 -8.40
C TYR A 68 10.96 -7.82 -8.89
N ALA A 69 11.71 -7.52 -9.94
CA ALA A 69 12.73 -8.40 -10.49
C ALA A 69 13.94 -8.58 -9.57
N LYS A 70 14.09 -7.71 -8.57
CA LYS A 70 15.10 -7.80 -7.52
C LYS A 70 14.46 -7.43 -6.20
N ARG A 71 14.71 -8.21 -5.15
CA ARG A 71 14.19 -7.89 -3.81
C ARG A 71 14.89 -6.61 -3.30
N PRO A 72 14.15 -5.62 -2.77
CA PRO A 72 14.75 -4.51 -2.05
C PRO A 72 15.64 -5.05 -0.92
N ASN A 73 16.92 -4.69 -0.94
CA ASN A 73 17.93 -5.38 -0.15
C ASN A 73 18.78 -4.42 0.70
N GLY A 74 18.24 -3.23 0.97
CA GLY A 74 18.88 -2.20 1.75
C GLY A 74 19.91 -1.40 0.95
N CYS A 75 20.84 -0.77 1.64
CA CYS A 75 21.87 0.07 1.04
C CYS A 75 23.04 -0.76 0.52
N SER A 76 22.79 -1.49 -0.56
CA SER A 76 23.79 -2.32 -1.23
C SER A 76 24.56 -1.51 -2.26
N ILE A 77 25.87 -1.78 -2.40
CA ILE A 77 26.69 -1.26 -3.50
C ILE A 77 27.03 -2.40 -4.47
N PRO A 78 27.36 -2.11 -5.75
CA PRO A 78 27.82 -3.14 -6.67
C PRO A 78 28.99 -3.94 -6.09
N GLY A 79 28.84 -5.27 -6.00
CA GLY A 79 29.82 -6.19 -5.42
C GLY A 79 29.91 -6.20 -3.88
N GLY A 80 29.09 -5.41 -3.19
CA GLY A 80 28.97 -5.40 -1.73
C GLY A 80 27.93 -6.40 -1.22
N ARG A 81 27.95 -6.66 0.10
CA ARG A 81 26.92 -7.53 0.70
C ARG A 81 25.59 -6.78 0.85
N PRO A 82 24.45 -7.46 0.67
CA PRO A 82 23.16 -6.83 0.88
C PRO A 82 22.99 -6.23 2.27
N GLY A 83 22.56 -4.98 2.33
CA GLY A 83 22.36 -4.21 3.57
C GLY A 83 23.64 -3.84 4.33
N GLU A 84 24.82 -4.02 3.74
CA GLU A 84 26.10 -3.70 4.39
C GLU A 84 26.19 -2.24 4.87
N TYR A 85 25.58 -1.32 4.12
CA TYR A 85 25.57 0.11 4.45
C TYR A 85 24.25 0.58 5.07
N ASP A 86 23.36 -0.35 5.48
CA ASP A 86 22.07 -0.03 6.08
C ASP A 86 22.23 0.83 7.33
N ASN A 87 23.18 0.46 8.19
CA ASN A 87 23.31 1.02 9.52
C ASN A 87 24.72 1.57 9.73
N PHE A 88 24.82 2.68 10.46
CA PHE A 88 26.10 3.19 10.90
C PHE A 88 25.97 3.97 12.21
N GLY A 89 27.06 3.98 12.97
CA GLY A 89 27.16 4.72 14.22
C GLY A 89 28.02 5.98 14.06
N SER A 90 27.66 7.05 14.76
CA SER A 90 28.48 8.26 14.89
C SER A 90 28.36 8.80 16.31
N LEU A 91 29.46 8.85 17.06
CA LEU A 91 29.51 9.37 18.44
C LEU A 91 28.47 8.75 19.40
N GLY A 92 28.15 7.47 19.22
CA GLY A 92 27.18 6.73 20.04
C GLY A 92 25.71 6.88 19.60
N TYR A 93 25.45 7.61 18.51
CA TYR A 93 24.16 7.67 17.82
C TYR A 93 24.14 6.68 16.66
N ASN A 94 22.99 6.06 16.41
CA ASN A 94 22.83 5.07 15.35
C ASN A 94 21.87 5.60 14.29
N PHE A 95 22.25 5.49 13.03
CA PHE A 95 21.43 5.90 11.89
C PHE A 95 21.18 4.68 11.01
N SER A 96 19.99 4.62 10.39
CA SER A 96 19.62 3.56 9.47
C SER A 96 19.04 4.13 8.18
N PHE A 97 19.73 3.89 7.06
CA PHE A 97 19.30 4.28 5.73
C PHE A 97 18.53 3.18 4.99
N ARG A 98 18.37 2.00 5.62
CA ARG A 98 17.74 0.81 5.03
C ARG A 98 16.44 1.10 4.30
N GLU A 99 15.51 1.82 4.92
CA GLU A 99 14.19 2.07 4.31
C GLU A 99 14.24 3.07 3.15
N ALA A 100 15.15 4.06 3.20
CA ALA A 100 15.37 4.96 2.08
C ALA A 100 15.91 4.19 0.87
N CYS A 101 16.89 3.32 1.09
CA CYS A 101 17.43 2.44 0.05
C CYS A 101 16.38 1.45 -0.48
N ASN A 102 15.58 0.83 0.40
CA ASN A 102 14.50 -0.07 -0.03
C ASN A 102 13.42 0.63 -0.87
N ARG A 103 13.06 1.88 -0.55
CA ARG A 103 12.11 2.66 -1.37
C ARG A 103 12.70 3.04 -2.72
N HIS A 104 13.98 3.41 -2.73
CA HIS A 104 14.73 3.69 -3.95
C HIS A 104 14.79 2.49 -4.89
N ASP A 105 15.13 1.30 -4.37
CA ASP A 105 15.11 0.03 -5.11
C ASP A 105 13.74 -0.22 -5.75
N ARG A 106 12.66 -0.12 -4.95
CA ARG A 106 11.29 -0.32 -5.46
C ARG A 106 10.95 0.66 -6.58
N CYS A 107 11.40 1.91 -6.49
CA CYS A 107 11.19 2.92 -7.53
C CYS A 107 11.94 2.57 -8.82
N TYR A 108 13.21 2.15 -8.71
CA TYR A 108 14.02 1.72 -9.86
C TYR A 108 13.43 0.49 -10.56
N TYR A 109 12.81 -0.41 -9.81
CA TYR A 109 12.10 -1.59 -10.33
C TYR A 109 10.60 -1.37 -10.58
N THR A 110 10.13 -0.12 -10.63
CA THR A 110 8.76 0.22 -11.06
C THR A 110 8.81 0.72 -12.51
N LEU A 111 8.15 0.03 -13.43
CA LEU A 111 8.19 0.39 -14.85
C LEU A 111 7.64 1.81 -15.11
N GLY A 112 8.35 2.55 -15.96
CA GLY A 112 7.94 3.89 -16.40
C GLY A 112 8.36 5.02 -15.48
N THR A 113 9.04 4.73 -14.36
CA THR A 113 9.67 5.77 -13.55
C THR A 113 10.86 6.39 -14.28
N THR A 114 11.29 7.55 -13.82
CA THR A 114 12.50 8.24 -14.27
C THR A 114 13.52 8.29 -13.14
N PRO A 115 14.83 8.47 -13.43
CA PRO A 115 15.83 8.63 -12.39
C PRO A 115 15.52 9.76 -11.40
N GLY A 116 14.99 10.89 -11.87
CA GLY A 116 14.61 12.03 -11.03
C GLY A 116 13.52 11.68 -10.01
N GLN A 117 12.48 10.97 -10.44
CA GLN A 117 11.38 10.51 -9.58
C GLN A 117 11.85 9.57 -8.46
N CYS A 118 12.99 8.88 -8.64
CA CYS A 118 13.53 7.97 -7.64
C CYS A 118 14.64 8.62 -6.78
N ASN A 119 15.56 9.36 -7.39
CA ASN A 119 16.76 9.88 -6.74
C ASN A 119 16.47 11.09 -5.86
N ILE A 120 15.49 11.94 -6.23
CA ILE A 120 15.13 13.12 -5.44
C ILE A 120 14.52 12.69 -4.09
N PRO A 121 13.47 11.84 -4.04
CA PRO A 121 12.94 11.36 -2.76
C PRO A 121 13.97 10.58 -1.95
N TYR A 122 14.80 9.77 -2.60
CA TYR A 122 15.88 9.04 -1.92
C TYR A 122 16.84 9.98 -1.17
N ALA A 123 17.35 11.02 -1.84
CA ALA A 123 18.25 11.99 -1.22
C ALA A 123 17.59 12.73 -0.04
N GLN A 124 16.32 13.11 -0.22
CA GLN A 124 15.53 13.75 0.82
C GLN A 124 15.32 12.85 2.05
N GLU A 125 15.00 11.57 1.83
CA GLU A 125 14.78 10.61 2.89
C GLU A 125 16.05 10.28 3.67
N LEU A 126 17.20 10.17 3.00
CA LEU A 126 18.49 10.02 3.68
C LEU A 126 18.76 11.19 4.62
N LEU A 127 18.53 12.42 4.16
CA LEU A 127 18.67 13.62 5.00
C LEU A 127 17.64 13.65 6.14
N GLN A 128 16.42 13.15 5.91
CA GLN A 128 15.40 13.08 6.94
C GLN A 128 15.82 12.14 8.08
N VAL A 129 16.39 10.96 7.76
CA VAL A 129 16.97 10.06 8.78
C VAL A 129 17.99 10.77 9.66
N CYS A 130 18.81 11.64 9.07
CA CYS A 130 19.80 12.41 9.83
C CYS A 130 19.15 13.44 10.75
N LYS A 131 18.15 14.17 10.25
CA LYS A 131 17.38 15.15 11.03
C LYS A 131 16.64 14.48 12.19
N ASP A 132 16.09 13.29 11.99
CA ASP A 132 15.41 12.53 13.05
C ASP A 132 16.38 12.11 14.17
N GLY A 133 17.69 12.19 13.94
CA GLY A 133 18.73 12.08 14.97
C GLY A 133 18.54 13.03 16.15
N ILE A 134 17.85 14.17 15.98
CA ILE A 134 17.53 15.09 17.09
C ILE A 134 16.62 14.45 18.14
N PHE A 135 15.82 13.45 17.76
CA PHE A 135 14.88 12.75 18.63
C PHE A 135 15.50 11.54 19.33
N GLN A 136 16.72 11.16 18.97
CA GLN A 136 17.42 10.09 19.68
C GLN A 136 17.73 10.52 21.13
N PRO A 137 17.64 9.60 22.11
CA PRO A 137 17.95 9.90 23.50
C PRO A 137 19.35 10.50 23.65
N LEU A 138 19.45 11.58 24.43
CA LEU A 138 20.73 12.19 24.78
C LEU A 138 21.64 11.15 25.44
N LYS A 139 22.92 11.19 25.08
CA LYS A 139 23.96 10.36 25.67
C LYS A 139 24.70 11.16 26.74
N PRO A 140 25.39 10.51 27.69
CA PRO A 140 26.14 11.22 28.74
C PRO A 140 27.13 12.27 28.19
N GLN A 141 27.77 11.99 27.05
CA GLN A 141 28.66 12.93 26.37
C GLN A 141 27.97 14.23 25.90
N ASP A 142 26.64 14.22 25.68
CA ASP A 142 25.91 15.42 25.27
C ASP A 142 25.72 16.41 26.41
N VAL A 143 25.62 15.92 27.65
CA VAL A 143 25.52 16.79 28.83
C VAL A 143 26.84 17.54 29.04
N VAL A 144 27.97 16.83 28.88
CA VAL A 144 29.31 17.40 29.05
C VAL A 144 29.69 18.33 27.90
N SER A 145 29.22 18.02 26.68
CA SER A 145 29.53 18.82 25.48
C SER A 145 28.51 19.92 25.17
N SER A 146 27.52 20.13 26.03
CA SER A 146 26.39 21.03 25.79
C SER A 146 25.69 20.75 24.44
N GLY A 147 25.50 19.47 24.11
CA GLY A 147 24.83 19.01 22.89
C GLY A 147 25.68 19.00 21.62
N LYS A 148 26.96 19.41 21.68
CA LYS A 148 27.86 19.41 20.51
C LYS A 148 28.08 18.00 19.94
N SER A 149 28.16 16.97 20.79
CA SER A 149 28.35 15.59 20.32
C SER A 149 27.20 15.12 19.42
N ARG A 150 25.93 15.34 19.81
CA ARG A 150 24.76 15.07 18.98
C ARG A 150 24.76 15.86 17.67
N ALA A 151 25.05 17.17 17.74
CA ALA A 151 25.10 18.00 16.53
C ALA A 151 26.15 17.50 15.53
N THR A 152 27.33 17.12 16.00
CA THR A 152 28.38 16.51 15.18
C THR A 152 27.96 15.14 14.64
N ALA A 153 27.24 14.33 15.41
CA ALA A 153 26.73 13.05 14.94
C ALA A 153 25.75 13.20 13.77
N ILE A 154 24.84 14.17 13.86
CA ILE A 154 23.89 14.53 12.79
C ILE A 154 24.64 15.05 11.56
N ALA A 155 25.60 15.96 11.74
CA ALA A 155 26.40 16.47 10.63
C ALA A 155 27.17 15.36 9.88
N ASN A 156 27.75 14.40 10.62
CA ASN A 156 28.38 13.22 10.02
C ASN A 156 27.39 12.35 9.23
N CYS A 157 26.14 12.22 9.70
CA CYS A 157 25.08 11.55 8.97
C CYS A 157 24.76 12.28 7.66
N GLU A 158 24.60 13.60 7.70
CA GLU A 158 24.27 14.43 6.53
C GLU A 158 25.34 14.33 5.44
N ILE A 159 26.62 14.36 5.82
CA ILE A 159 27.74 14.16 4.88
C ILE A 159 27.64 12.79 4.18
N ARG A 160 27.29 11.74 4.93
CA ARG A 160 27.12 10.39 4.36
C ARG A 160 25.90 10.30 3.44
N ALA A 161 24.78 10.91 3.84
CA ALA A 161 23.57 11.02 3.02
C ALA A 161 23.87 11.72 1.69
N GLU A 162 24.62 12.82 1.72
CA GLU A 162 25.05 13.55 0.52
C GLU A 162 25.93 12.68 -0.38
N TRP A 163 26.92 11.99 0.18
CA TRP A 163 27.81 11.12 -0.59
C TRP A 163 27.05 9.98 -1.28
N MET A 164 26.14 9.31 -0.57
CA MET A 164 25.30 8.24 -1.13
C MET A 164 24.37 8.76 -2.23
N SER A 165 23.77 9.94 -2.04
CA SER A 165 22.91 10.59 -3.04
C SER A 165 23.68 10.91 -4.31
N LYS A 166 24.89 11.49 -4.18
CA LYS A 166 25.76 11.80 -5.32
C LYS A 166 26.19 10.55 -6.08
N ALA A 167 26.52 9.46 -5.37
CA ALA A 167 26.92 8.20 -5.98
C ALA A 167 25.80 7.62 -6.87
N VAL A 168 24.56 7.63 -6.39
CA VAL A 168 23.40 7.17 -7.15
C VAL A 168 23.14 8.06 -8.37
N ILE A 169 23.18 9.38 -8.20
CA ILE A 169 22.98 10.35 -9.30
C ILE A 169 24.05 10.17 -10.39
N ALA A 170 25.31 9.95 -10.01
CA ALA A 170 26.40 9.75 -10.97
C ALA A 170 26.20 8.49 -11.83
N GLY A 171 25.62 7.42 -11.27
CA GLY A 171 25.34 6.17 -11.98
C GLY A 171 23.95 6.07 -12.60
N GLN A 172 23.12 7.11 -12.47
CA GLN A 172 21.67 6.95 -12.58
C GLN A 172 21.20 6.45 -13.95
N SER A 173 21.77 6.97 -15.05
CA SER A 173 21.30 6.62 -16.41
C SER A 173 21.49 5.13 -16.70
N LYS A 174 22.63 4.56 -16.30
CA LYS A 174 22.94 3.15 -16.50
C LYS A 174 22.08 2.26 -15.60
N TYR A 175 22.17 2.45 -14.29
CA TYR A 175 21.53 1.54 -13.34
C TYR A 175 20.00 1.61 -13.37
N HIS A 176 19.43 2.79 -13.67
CA HIS A 176 17.98 2.92 -13.82
C HIS A 176 17.50 2.18 -15.06
N GLN A 177 18.15 2.39 -16.20
CA GLN A 177 17.82 1.66 -17.43
C GLN A 177 17.95 0.15 -17.25
N GLU A 178 19.04 -0.34 -16.66
CA GLU A 178 19.24 -1.77 -16.38
C GLU A 178 18.14 -2.34 -15.47
N ALA A 179 17.72 -1.60 -14.44
CA ALA A 179 16.62 -1.99 -13.57
C ALA A 179 15.28 -2.05 -14.33
N GLN A 180 14.97 -1.06 -15.18
CA GLN A 180 13.76 -1.03 -15.99
C GLN A 180 13.71 -2.20 -16.98
N GLU A 181 14.81 -2.50 -17.67
CA GLU A 181 14.90 -3.62 -18.60
C GLU A 181 14.77 -4.96 -17.88
N LYS A 182 15.47 -5.12 -16.74
CA LYS A 182 15.39 -6.30 -15.89
C LYS A 182 13.95 -6.50 -15.38
N GLN A 183 13.29 -5.43 -14.94
CA GLN A 183 11.90 -5.44 -14.51
C GLN A 183 10.94 -5.88 -15.62
N ALA A 184 11.10 -5.33 -16.83
CA ALA A 184 10.25 -5.69 -17.96
C ALA A 184 10.43 -7.17 -18.36
N ARG A 185 11.67 -7.69 -18.34
CA ARG A 185 11.96 -9.11 -18.58
C ARG A 185 11.31 -10.01 -17.51
N TYR A 186 11.42 -9.64 -16.25
CA TYR A 186 10.82 -10.37 -15.14
C TYR A 186 9.30 -10.48 -15.27
N LEU A 187 8.62 -9.36 -15.53
CA LEU A 187 7.16 -9.36 -15.66
C LEU A 187 6.68 -10.20 -16.85
N ARG A 188 7.39 -10.17 -18.00
CA ARG A 188 7.11 -11.08 -19.12
C ARG A 188 7.26 -12.55 -18.70
N LYS A 189 8.34 -12.88 -17.99
CA LYS A 189 8.57 -14.25 -17.51
C LYS A 189 7.50 -14.73 -16.54
N VAL A 190 7.04 -13.84 -15.65
CA VAL A 190 5.91 -14.09 -14.76
C VAL A 190 4.65 -14.40 -15.57
N ASP A 191 4.35 -13.60 -16.60
CA ASP A 191 3.15 -13.80 -17.42
C ASP A 191 3.23 -15.09 -18.24
N ASP A 192 4.38 -15.39 -18.84
CA ASP A 192 4.63 -16.66 -19.56
C ASP A 192 4.44 -17.87 -18.65
N PHE A 193 4.96 -17.80 -17.42
CA PHE A 193 4.78 -18.85 -16.41
C PHE A 193 3.31 -19.05 -16.05
N LEU A 194 2.56 -17.96 -15.87
CA LEU A 194 1.13 -18.02 -15.57
C LEU A 194 0.32 -18.57 -16.75
N ILE A 195 0.67 -18.22 -17.99
CA ILE A 195 0.03 -18.76 -19.20
C ILE A 195 0.29 -20.26 -19.31
N ALA A 196 1.55 -20.70 -19.17
CA ALA A 196 1.93 -22.11 -19.22
C ALA A 196 1.19 -22.92 -18.16
N ARG A 197 1.07 -22.39 -16.94
CA ARG A 197 0.37 -23.05 -15.83
C ARG A 197 -1.15 -23.09 -16.00
N ARG A 198 -1.74 -22.15 -16.74
CA ARG A 198 -3.16 -22.20 -17.15
C ARG A 198 -3.39 -23.21 -18.28
N GLY A 199 -2.44 -23.36 -19.20
CA GLY A 199 -2.48 -24.33 -20.31
C GLY A 199 -2.29 -25.77 -19.84
N GLN A 200 -1.61 -25.98 -18.71
CA GLN A 200 -1.61 -27.25 -17.98
C GLN A 200 -2.95 -27.44 -17.23
N VAL A 201 -4.01 -27.67 -18.00
CA VAL A 201 -5.25 -28.23 -17.47
C VAL A 201 -4.90 -29.62 -16.92
N LEU A 202 -4.75 -29.72 -15.59
CA LEU A 202 -4.92 -31.00 -14.90
C LEU A 202 -6.25 -31.60 -15.36
N PRO A 203 -6.32 -32.88 -15.76
CA PRO A 203 -7.54 -33.47 -16.28
C PRO A 203 -8.59 -33.50 -15.18
N THR A 204 -9.45 -32.48 -15.14
CA THR A 204 -10.71 -32.54 -14.43
C THR A 204 -11.74 -33.13 -15.39
N THR A 205 -11.80 -34.45 -15.43
CA THR A 205 -13.05 -35.17 -15.64
C THR A 205 -13.98 -34.82 -14.48
N VAL A 206 -14.72 -33.73 -14.61
CA VAL A 206 -15.93 -33.51 -13.83
C VAL A 206 -16.98 -33.11 -14.84
N GLN A 207 -17.87 -34.06 -15.12
CA GLN A 207 -19.10 -33.85 -15.87
C GLN A 207 -19.82 -32.62 -15.33
N ASP A 208 -20.36 -31.83 -16.25
CA ASP A 208 -21.32 -30.78 -15.99
C ASP A 208 -22.54 -31.37 -15.25
N VAL A 209 -22.48 -31.34 -13.92
CA VAL A 209 -23.66 -31.49 -13.07
C VAL A 209 -24.28 -30.10 -12.97
N GLU A 210 -25.47 -30.00 -13.52
CA GLU A 210 -26.40 -28.88 -13.39
C GLU A 210 -26.38 -28.31 -11.96
N LEU A 211 -25.81 -27.11 -11.82
CA LEU A 211 -25.58 -26.44 -10.54
C LEU A 211 -26.89 -25.88 -9.99
N GLN A 212 -27.58 -26.69 -9.18
CA GLN A 212 -28.63 -26.24 -8.26
C GLN A 212 -28.10 -25.11 -7.34
N PRO A 213 -28.93 -24.13 -6.94
CA PRO A 213 -28.51 -22.95 -6.17
C PRO A 213 -27.88 -23.34 -4.83
N ARG A 214 -26.68 -22.80 -4.54
CA ARG A 214 -25.86 -23.16 -3.37
C ARG A 214 -25.87 -22.02 -2.36
N TYR A 215 -26.15 -22.33 -1.09
CA TYR A 215 -26.15 -21.34 -0.01
C TYR A 215 -24.73 -21.13 0.55
N ALA A 216 -24.48 -19.94 1.09
CA ALA A 216 -23.27 -19.60 1.84
C ALA A 216 -23.65 -19.00 3.20
N GLY A 217 -22.85 -19.28 4.22
CA GLY A 217 -23.10 -18.80 5.57
C GLY A 217 -21.83 -18.59 6.39
N ILE A 218 -21.89 -17.61 7.28
CA ILE A 218 -20.92 -17.36 8.34
C ILE A 218 -21.69 -17.31 9.65
N ALA A 219 -21.24 -18.05 10.66
CA ALA A 219 -21.68 -17.92 12.05
C ALA A 219 -20.50 -17.51 12.92
N ILE A 220 -20.76 -16.65 13.90
CA ILE A 220 -19.78 -16.07 14.80
C ILE A 220 -20.18 -16.41 16.22
N SER A 221 -19.28 -17.03 16.97
CA SER A 221 -19.51 -17.34 18.38
C SER A 221 -19.37 -16.10 19.25
N PRO A 222 -19.85 -16.14 20.51
CA PRO A 222 -19.59 -15.06 21.48
C PRO A 222 -18.10 -14.82 21.76
N SER A 223 -17.24 -15.82 21.53
CA SER A 223 -15.79 -15.71 21.66
C SER A 223 -15.10 -15.08 20.44
N GLY A 224 -15.84 -14.81 19.37
CA GLY A 224 -15.29 -14.28 18.12
C GLY A 224 -14.77 -15.35 17.15
N ASP A 225 -15.07 -16.63 17.38
CA ASP A 225 -14.71 -17.70 16.46
C ASP A 225 -15.67 -17.74 15.26
N TYR A 226 -15.12 -17.88 14.06
CA TYR A 226 -15.91 -17.94 12.83
C TYR A 226 -16.06 -19.37 12.34
N TYR A 227 -17.30 -19.72 12.02
CA TYR A 227 -17.69 -20.95 11.37
C TYR A 227 -18.31 -20.60 10.03
N TYR A 228 -17.76 -21.11 8.94
CA TYR A 228 -18.27 -20.84 7.60
C TYR A 228 -18.54 -22.13 6.86
N GLY A 229 -19.44 -22.05 5.88
CA GLY A 229 -19.85 -23.21 5.12
C GLY A 229 -20.51 -22.83 3.81
N TRP A 230 -20.53 -23.80 2.90
CA TRP A 230 -21.03 -23.67 1.54
C TRP A 230 -21.82 -24.92 1.15
N ASN A 231 -22.64 -24.77 0.11
CA ASN A 231 -23.12 -25.88 -0.72
C ASN A 231 -23.98 -26.92 0.02
N ASP A 232 -24.89 -26.46 0.90
CA ASP A 232 -26.00 -27.32 1.32
C ASP A 232 -27.19 -27.16 0.38
N THR A 233 -27.98 -28.22 0.27
CA THR A 233 -29.18 -28.32 -0.57
C THR A 233 -30.30 -27.39 -0.12
N ASN A 234 -30.28 -26.95 1.15
CA ASN A 234 -31.18 -25.91 1.63
C ASN A 234 -30.48 -25.01 2.67
N LYS A 235 -30.98 -23.77 2.80
CA LYS A 235 -30.48 -22.76 3.75
C LYS A 235 -30.52 -23.23 5.20
N GLN A 236 -31.60 -23.91 5.60
CA GLN A 236 -31.87 -24.35 6.97
C GLN A 236 -30.86 -25.39 7.46
N ALA A 237 -30.36 -26.26 6.57
CA ALA A 237 -29.35 -27.26 6.86
C ALA A 237 -27.99 -26.62 7.09
N LEU A 238 -27.63 -25.62 6.27
CA LEU A 238 -26.42 -24.83 6.46
C LEU A 238 -26.47 -24.04 7.77
N GLU A 239 -27.60 -23.39 8.03
CA GLU A 239 -27.90 -22.70 9.28
C GLU A 239 -27.72 -23.63 10.48
N SER A 240 -28.41 -24.77 10.49
CA SER A 240 -28.35 -25.74 11.58
C SER A 240 -26.94 -26.25 11.82
N ARG A 241 -26.18 -26.54 10.75
CA ARG A 241 -24.79 -27.02 10.84
C ARG A 241 -23.82 -25.97 11.36
N LEU A 242 -23.98 -24.72 10.96
CA LEU A 242 -23.13 -23.63 11.44
C LEU A 242 -23.44 -23.27 12.88
N ILE A 243 -24.73 -23.19 13.23
CA ILE A 243 -25.19 -22.93 14.60
C ILE A 243 -24.77 -24.07 15.53
N SER A 244 -24.88 -25.34 15.12
CA SER A 244 -24.49 -26.48 15.96
C SER A 244 -22.99 -26.48 16.32
N LYS A 245 -22.14 -25.94 15.43
CA LYS A 245 -20.70 -25.82 15.68
C LYS A 245 -20.35 -24.61 16.55
N CYS A 246 -21.17 -23.57 16.46
CA CYS A 246 -20.91 -22.28 17.05
C CYS A 246 -21.54 -22.13 18.46
N GLY A 247 -22.63 -22.85 18.75
CA GLY A 247 -23.35 -22.82 20.02
C GLY A 247 -24.63 -21.97 20.00
N SER A 248 -25.31 -21.88 21.16
CA SER A 248 -26.65 -21.29 21.29
C SER A 248 -26.74 -19.77 21.16
N ASN A 249 -25.62 -19.05 21.09
CA ASN A 249 -25.56 -17.58 21.09
C ASN A 249 -24.89 -17.01 19.83
N CYS A 250 -25.02 -17.68 18.70
CA CYS A 250 -24.31 -17.31 17.49
C CYS A 250 -25.02 -16.24 16.69
N LYS A 251 -24.22 -15.30 16.18
CA LYS A 251 -24.67 -14.37 15.16
C LYS A 251 -24.36 -14.96 13.80
N SER A 252 -25.37 -15.11 12.96
CA SER A 252 -25.24 -15.84 11.70
C SER A 252 -25.75 -15.04 10.52
N PHE A 253 -25.01 -15.07 9.43
CA PHE A 253 -25.26 -14.32 8.21
C PHE A 253 -25.30 -15.26 7.02
N PHE A 254 -26.38 -15.18 6.24
CA PHE A 254 -26.63 -16.08 5.13
C PHE A 254 -27.06 -15.30 3.90
N THR A 255 -26.73 -15.85 2.75
CA THR A 255 -27.13 -15.29 1.46
C THR A 255 -27.51 -16.43 0.50
N SER A 256 -28.46 -16.16 -0.38
CA SER A 256 -29.02 -17.08 -1.37
C SER A 256 -28.60 -16.67 -2.80
N ASN A 257 -28.75 -17.57 -3.77
CA ASN A 257 -28.43 -17.37 -5.19
C ASN A 257 -26.93 -17.20 -5.53
N PHE A 258 -26.09 -18.13 -5.07
CA PHE A 258 -24.73 -18.22 -5.59
C PHE A 258 -24.70 -18.90 -6.95
N GLY A 259 -24.90 -18.09 -7.98
CA GLY A 259 -24.45 -18.45 -9.32
C GLY A 259 -22.92 -18.41 -9.35
N ILE A 260 -22.31 -19.55 -9.71
CA ILE A 260 -20.92 -19.74 -10.12
C ILE A 260 -19.77 -19.48 -9.11
N ASN A 261 -18.69 -20.23 -9.36
CA ASN A 261 -17.42 -20.42 -8.64
C ASN A 261 -16.58 -19.16 -8.30
N ARG A 262 -17.16 -17.95 -8.25
CA ARG A 262 -16.42 -16.68 -8.14
C ARG A 262 -16.98 -15.68 -7.12
N MET A 263 -17.96 -16.06 -6.30
CA MET A 263 -18.53 -15.14 -5.32
C MET A 263 -17.70 -15.10 -4.02
N TYR A 264 -17.54 -13.89 -3.49
CA TYR A 264 -16.89 -13.61 -2.21
C TYR A 264 -17.95 -13.11 -1.23
N LEU A 265 -17.97 -13.64 -0.01
CA LEU A 265 -18.77 -13.11 1.08
C LEU A 265 -17.85 -12.33 2.02
N ALA A 266 -18.07 -11.03 2.14
CA ALA A 266 -17.33 -10.16 3.05
C ALA A 266 -18.17 -9.86 4.29
N LEU A 267 -17.51 -9.83 5.45
CA LEU A 267 -18.04 -9.45 6.75
C LEU A 267 -17.19 -8.32 7.31
N VAL A 268 -17.86 -7.25 7.75
CA VAL A 268 -17.26 -6.05 8.32
C VAL A 268 -17.86 -5.81 9.70
N GLN A 269 -17.01 -5.39 10.65
CA GLN A 269 -17.39 -5.05 12.03
C GLN A 269 -16.98 -3.62 12.38
N ALA A 270 -17.80 -2.92 13.16
CA ALA A 270 -17.47 -1.63 13.78
C ALA A 270 -17.19 -1.77 15.29
N SER A 271 -16.58 -0.73 15.89
CA SER A 271 -16.21 -0.69 17.33
C SER A 271 -17.43 -0.79 18.26
N ASP A 272 -18.60 -0.37 17.78
CA ASP A 272 -19.89 -0.46 18.47
C ASP A 272 -20.58 -1.83 18.30
N ASN A 273 -19.87 -2.82 17.76
CA ASN A 273 -20.37 -4.14 17.42
C ASN A 273 -21.49 -4.13 16.37
N ALA A 274 -21.55 -3.12 15.50
CA ALA A 274 -22.34 -3.22 14.27
C ALA A 274 -21.65 -4.15 13.26
N TRP A 275 -22.44 -4.93 12.52
CA TRP A 275 -21.93 -5.91 11.56
C TRP A 275 -22.67 -5.76 10.23
N ALA A 276 -21.94 -5.88 9.12
CA ALA A 276 -22.53 -5.90 7.79
C ALA A 276 -21.88 -6.95 6.90
N THR A 277 -22.66 -7.49 5.96
CA THR A 277 -22.19 -8.51 5.02
C THR A 277 -22.76 -8.32 3.63
N ARG A 278 -21.94 -8.63 2.62
CA ARG A 278 -22.32 -8.59 1.20
C ARG A 278 -21.62 -9.69 0.42
N ALA A 279 -22.33 -10.21 -0.58
CA ALA A 279 -21.81 -11.21 -1.49
C ALA A 279 -21.64 -10.61 -2.89
N ASN A 280 -20.46 -10.75 -3.48
CA ASN A 280 -20.16 -10.17 -4.79
C ASN A 280 -19.19 -11.06 -5.59
N PRO A 281 -19.32 -11.16 -6.94
CA PRO A 281 -18.34 -11.86 -7.79
C PRO A 281 -16.91 -11.27 -7.78
N SER A 282 -16.75 -10.03 -7.32
CA SER A 282 -15.45 -9.36 -7.15
C SER A 282 -15.13 -9.19 -5.68
N ILE A 283 -13.92 -9.58 -5.27
CA ILE A 283 -13.45 -9.41 -3.88
C ILE A 283 -13.48 -7.95 -3.45
N ASN A 284 -13.05 -7.04 -4.33
CA ASN A 284 -13.02 -5.61 -4.02
C ASN A 284 -14.44 -5.05 -3.84
N ASN A 285 -15.37 -5.45 -4.70
CA ASN A 285 -16.75 -4.99 -4.60
C ASN A 285 -17.45 -5.57 -3.36
N ALA A 286 -17.24 -6.85 -3.03
CA ALA A 286 -17.78 -7.45 -1.80
C ALA A 286 -17.32 -6.68 -0.56
N VAL A 287 -16.03 -6.33 -0.50
CA VAL A 287 -15.45 -5.54 0.59
C VAL A 287 -16.05 -4.13 0.64
N GLN A 288 -16.08 -3.40 -0.49
CA GLN A 288 -16.60 -2.03 -0.53
C GLN A 288 -18.09 -1.95 -0.17
N GLU A 289 -18.91 -2.88 -0.69
CA GLU A 289 -20.34 -2.91 -0.39
C GLU A 289 -20.59 -3.27 1.08
N ALA A 290 -19.82 -4.20 1.66
CA ALA A 290 -19.92 -4.53 3.08
C ALA A 290 -19.48 -3.36 3.97
N LEU A 291 -18.44 -2.60 3.56
CA LEU A 291 -17.99 -1.39 4.26
C LEU A 291 -19.02 -0.26 4.20
N SER A 292 -19.60 -0.01 3.02
CA SER A 292 -20.69 0.97 2.87
C SER A 292 -21.85 0.60 3.79
N SER A 293 -22.26 -0.67 3.76
CA SER A 293 -23.35 -1.16 4.59
C SER A 293 -23.04 -1.06 6.09
N CYS A 294 -21.80 -1.28 6.52
CA CYS A 294 -21.38 -1.09 7.92
C CYS A 294 -21.50 0.38 8.33
N ARG A 295 -21.05 1.30 7.47
CA ARG A 295 -21.11 2.75 7.74
C ARG A 295 -22.53 3.28 7.85
N GLU A 296 -23.47 2.68 7.12
CA GLU A 296 -24.89 3.02 7.19
C GLU A 296 -25.52 2.61 8.53
N VAL A 297 -25.05 1.50 9.14
CA VAL A 297 -25.67 0.92 10.35
C VAL A 297 -24.90 1.19 11.64
N SER A 298 -23.63 1.57 11.56
CA SER A 298 -22.77 1.87 12.73
C SER A 298 -22.97 3.29 13.25
N ARG A 299 -22.90 3.46 14.57
CA ARG A 299 -22.87 4.78 15.23
C ARG A 299 -21.50 5.46 15.13
N ASP A 300 -20.46 4.69 14.86
CA ASP A 300 -19.11 5.16 14.56
C ASP A 300 -18.69 4.63 13.18
N PRO A 301 -19.11 5.29 12.08
CA PRO A 301 -18.84 4.84 10.71
C PRO A 301 -17.34 4.71 10.39
N ASP A 302 -16.49 5.48 11.08
CA ASP A 302 -15.04 5.48 10.90
C ASP A 302 -14.36 4.26 11.54
N SER A 303 -15.07 3.52 12.40
CA SER A 303 -14.58 2.29 13.04
C SER A 303 -14.81 1.01 12.24
N CYS A 304 -15.52 1.08 11.10
CA CYS A 304 -15.81 -0.09 10.27
C CYS A 304 -14.53 -0.71 9.70
N GLN A 305 -14.22 -1.93 10.13
CA GLN A 305 -13.06 -2.71 9.71
C GLN A 305 -13.47 -4.04 9.07
N LEU A 306 -12.69 -4.46 8.07
CA LEU A 306 -12.89 -5.70 7.35
C LEU A 306 -12.43 -6.83 8.24
N ASP A 307 -13.39 -7.65 8.64
CA ASP A 307 -13.12 -8.73 9.57
C ASP A 307 -12.80 -10.02 8.83
N VAL A 308 -13.66 -10.47 7.91
CA VAL A 308 -13.38 -11.66 7.10
C VAL A 308 -13.91 -11.57 5.67
N VAL A 309 -13.16 -12.13 4.72
CA VAL A 309 -13.64 -12.44 3.36
C VAL A 309 -13.47 -13.92 3.11
N ILE A 310 -14.53 -14.60 2.67
CA ILE A 310 -14.49 -16.02 2.33
C ILE A 310 -14.86 -16.26 0.85
N SER A 311 -14.20 -17.25 0.25
CA SER A 311 -14.42 -17.72 -1.12
C SER A 311 -14.62 -19.24 -1.12
N PRO A 312 -15.55 -19.79 -1.94
CA PRO A 312 -15.77 -21.24 -2.03
C PRO A 312 -14.52 -22.03 -2.44
N LYS A 313 -13.63 -21.43 -3.25
CA LYS A 313 -12.40 -22.08 -3.74
C LYS A 313 -11.20 -21.86 -2.83
N GLN A 314 -11.11 -20.69 -2.21
CA GLN A 314 -9.89 -20.26 -1.51
C GLN A 314 -10.03 -20.32 0.02
N GLY A 315 -11.22 -20.62 0.56
CA GLY A 315 -11.47 -20.56 1.99
C GLY A 315 -11.48 -19.11 2.48
N VAL A 316 -10.88 -18.86 3.65
CA VAL A 316 -10.72 -17.50 4.18
C VAL A 316 -9.60 -16.79 3.40
N VAL A 317 -9.95 -15.72 2.69
CA VAL A 317 -9.03 -14.95 1.84
C VAL A 317 -8.42 -13.76 2.59
N ARG A 318 -9.16 -13.20 3.54
CA ARG A 318 -8.70 -12.08 4.39
C ARG A 318 -9.32 -12.26 5.77
N ARG A 319 -8.52 -12.14 6.82
CA ARG A 319 -8.98 -12.14 8.22
C ARG A 319 -8.24 -10.99 8.90
N SER A 320 -8.96 -9.94 9.28
CA SER A 320 -8.49 -8.70 9.92
C SER A 320 -7.34 -7.98 9.20
N GLU A 321 -7.69 -7.08 8.27
CA GLU A 321 -6.83 -5.96 7.94
C GLU A 321 -7.52 -4.67 8.45
N PRO A 322 -6.80 -3.74 9.10
CA PRO A 322 -7.32 -2.40 9.28
C PRO A 322 -7.65 -1.87 7.89
N VAL A 323 -8.92 -1.60 7.65
CA VAL A 323 -9.38 -1.09 6.35
C VAL A 323 -8.56 0.14 6.03
N PRO A 324 -7.99 0.25 4.82
CA PRO A 324 -7.40 1.49 4.36
C PRO A 324 -8.46 2.56 4.58
N ARG A 325 -8.21 3.44 5.54
CA ARG A 325 -9.14 4.47 5.98
C ARG A 325 -9.62 5.17 4.71
N VAL A 326 -10.92 5.15 4.41
CA VAL A 326 -11.41 5.82 3.20
C VAL A 326 -10.96 7.26 3.30
N GLU A 327 -10.11 7.66 2.35
CA GLU A 327 -9.40 8.92 2.39
C GLU A 327 -10.45 10.03 2.43
N GLN A 328 -10.59 10.67 3.59
CA GLN A 328 -11.41 11.86 3.72
C GLN A 328 -10.71 12.97 2.96
N LYS A 329 -11.25 13.31 1.79
CA LYS A 329 -10.85 14.48 1.01
C LYS A 329 -11.41 15.73 1.67
N THR A 330 -10.60 16.76 1.79
CA THR A 330 -11.10 18.11 2.14
C THR A 330 -11.04 18.95 0.88
N CYS A 331 -12.18 19.46 0.44
CA CYS A 331 -12.28 20.25 -0.78
C CYS A 331 -12.63 21.70 -0.46
N PHE A 332 -12.02 22.64 -1.18
CA PHE A 332 -12.21 24.08 -1.06
C PHE A 332 -12.62 24.64 -2.42
N SER A 333 -13.60 25.53 -2.44
CA SER A 333 -13.95 26.28 -3.64
C SER A 333 -13.29 27.65 -3.58
N VAL A 334 -12.56 28.01 -4.64
CA VAL A 334 -11.83 29.27 -4.78
C VAL A 334 -12.47 30.09 -5.89
N ASP A 335 -13.05 31.23 -5.52
CA ASP A 335 -13.76 32.13 -6.42
C ASP A 335 -12.77 33.08 -7.12
N ALA A 336 -12.90 33.24 -8.44
CA ALA A 336 -12.04 34.12 -9.23
C ALA A 336 -12.27 35.62 -8.97
N ARG A 337 -13.39 36.00 -8.36
CA ARG A 337 -13.73 37.40 -8.02
C ARG A 337 -13.21 37.84 -6.67
N GLN A 338 -12.53 36.95 -5.95
CA GLN A 338 -12.02 37.21 -4.62
C GLN A 338 -10.50 37.12 -4.63
N GLY A 339 -9.85 37.97 -3.84
CA GLY A 339 -8.41 37.95 -3.66
C GLY A 339 -7.98 36.71 -2.85
N TRP A 340 -7.08 36.90 -1.88
CA TRP A 340 -6.64 35.80 -1.03
C TRP A 340 -7.78 35.21 -0.19
N GLN A 341 -8.19 33.99 -0.50
CA GLN A 341 -9.17 33.21 0.25
C GLN A 341 -8.46 32.24 1.18
N SER A 342 -8.74 32.35 2.49
CA SER A 342 -8.04 31.60 3.54
C SER A 342 -8.84 30.39 4.00
N PHE A 343 -8.16 29.24 4.11
CA PHE A 343 -8.74 27.99 4.58
C PHE A 343 -7.87 27.40 5.68
N VAL A 344 -8.49 26.97 6.77
CA VAL A 344 -7.80 26.27 7.86
C VAL A 344 -7.77 24.80 7.51
N LEU A 345 -6.56 24.23 7.46
CA LEU A 345 -6.42 22.80 7.21
C LEU A 345 -6.87 22.02 8.45
N PRO A 346 -7.90 21.17 8.35
CA PRO A 346 -8.42 20.43 9.51
C PRO A 346 -7.47 19.32 9.95
N ARG A 347 -6.48 18.98 9.12
CA ARG A 347 -5.54 17.86 9.30
C ARG A 347 -4.22 18.14 8.57
N THR A 348 -3.23 17.27 8.76
CA THR A 348 -1.97 17.28 8.01
C THR A 348 -2.20 16.83 6.56
N ILE A 349 -1.69 17.61 5.62
CA ILE A 349 -1.89 17.41 4.17
C ILE A 349 -0.53 17.37 3.48
N ASN A 350 -0.40 16.47 2.51
CA ASN A 350 0.83 16.27 1.74
C ASN A 350 0.70 16.70 0.27
N SER A 351 -0.50 16.69 -0.32
CA SER A 351 -0.69 17.07 -1.73
C SER A 351 -2.16 17.40 -2.08
N PRO A 352 -2.40 18.24 -3.10
CA PRO A 352 -3.70 18.31 -3.77
C PRO A 352 -3.94 17.02 -4.55
N GLU A 353 -5.11 16.44 -4.36
CA GLU A 353 -5.59 15.28 -5.10
C GLU A 353 -6.09 15.67 -6.49
N SER A 354 -6.93 16.71 -6.52
CA SER A 354 -7.56 17.16 -7.74
C SER A 354 -7.81 18.66 -7.68
N ILE A 355 -7.77 19.26 -8.87
CA ILE A 355 -8.17 20.64 -9.10
C ILE A 355 -9.13 20.62 -10.28
N GLU A 356 -10.38 20.98 -10.00
CA GLU A 356 -11.48 20.90 -10.95
C GLU A 356 -12.14 22.26 -11.15
N GLY A 357 -12.89 22.42 -12.25
CA GLY A 357 -13.55 23.66 -12.61
C GLY A 357 -12.72 24.53 -13.54
N GLY A 358 -13.07 25.81 -13.61
CA GLY A 358 -12.40 26.79 -14.43
C GLY A 358 -12.88 28.21 -14.15
N TRP A 359 -12.03 29.18 -14.48
CA TRP A 359 -12.31 30.60 -14.32
C TRP A 359 -11.69 31.45 -15.44
N SER A 360 -12.01 32.73 -15.51
CA SER A 360 -11.44 33.69 -16.48
C SER A 360 -11.15 35.03 -15.80
N VAL A 361 -10.12 35.75 -16.28
CA VAL A 361 -9.73 37.10 -15.81
C VAL A 361 -10.51 38.25 -16.47
N ASP A 362 -11.33 37.95 -17.47
CA ASP A 362 -12.42 38.81 -17.95
C ASP A 362 -13.36 37.91 -18.74
N ALA A 363 -14.48 37.58 -18.10
CA ALA A 363 -15.42 36.59 -18.61
C ALA A 363 -16.14 37.01 -19.90
N ARG A 364 -16.05 38.29 -20.30
CA ARG A 364 -16.64 38.78 -21.55
C ARG A 364 -15.68 38.64 -22.72
N SER A 365 -14.38 38.66 -22.47
CA SER A 365 -13.35 38.80 -23.51
C SER A 365 -12.42 37.61 -23.65
N TYR A 366 -12.34 36.74 -22.63
CA TYR A 366 -11.40 35.62 -22.57
C TYR A 366 -12.05 34.32 -22.10
N SER A 367 -11.54 33.20 -22.62
CA SER A 367 -12.03 31.86 -22.33
C SER A 367 -11.81 31.42 -20.88
N THR A 368 -12.55 30.43 -20.40
CA THR A 368 -12.29 29.83 -19.08
C THR A 368 -11.04 28.95 -19.14
N VAL A 369 -10.16 29.10 -18.15
CA VAL A 369 -8.92 28.34 -17.96
C VAL A 369 -8.96 27.57 -16.64
N ASN A 370 -8.10 26.56 -16.52
CA ASN A 370 -7.89 25.82 -15.28
C ASN A 370 -6.80 26.51 -14.42
N HIS A 371 -6.24 25.81 -13.44
CA HIS A 371 -5.19 26.30 -12.55
C HIS A 371 -3.90 26.79 -13.25
N LEU A 372 -3.69 26.43 -14.52
CA LEU A 372 -2.54 26.86 -15.31
C LEU A 372 -2.62 28.31 -15.80
N GLY A 373 -3.82 28.91 -15.80
CA GLY A 373 -4.03 30.25 -16.34
C GLY A 373 -4.05 30.32 -17.88
N HIS A 374 -4.14 31.53 -18.41
CA HIS A 374 -4.12 31.80 -19.85
C HIS A 374 -2.74 31.59 -20.45
N GLN A 375 -2.70 30.93 -21.60
CA GLN A 375 -1.48 30.62 -22.34
C GLN A 375 -1.66 30.92 -23.84
N GLY A 376 -0.56 30.88 -24.60
CA GLY A 376 -0.59 31.08 -26.05
C GLY A 376 -1.18 32.43 -26.48
N ALA A 377 -2.01 32.43 -27.51
CA ALA A 377 -2.56 33.63 -28.12
C ALA A 377 -3.39 34.50 -27.16
N GLU A 378 -4.09 33.90 -26.18
CA GLU A 378 -4.81 34.68 -25.17
C GLU A 378 -3.84 35.35 -24.19
N ALA A 379 -2.74 34.70 -23.81
CA ALA A 379 -1.71 35.32 -22.97
C ALA A 379 -1.01 36.48 -23.69
N GLU A 380 -0.77 36.37 -25.00
CA GLU A 380 -0.24 37.47 -25.82
C GLU A 380 -1.21 38.65 -25.88
N ARG A 381 -2.51 38.38 -26.06
CA ARG A 381 -3.56 39.41 -26.00
C ARG A 381 -3.69 40.06 -24.63
N LEU A 382 -3.36 39.34 -23.56
CA LEU A 382 -3.36 39.85 -22.18
C LEU A 382 -2.07 40.60 -21.82
N ALA A 383 -1.00 40.48 -22.61
CA ALA A 383 0.29 41.09 -22.31
C ALA A 383 0.26 42.62 -22.10
N PRO A 384 -0.55 43.41 -22.84
CA PRO A 384 -0.69 44.85 -22.58
C PRO A 384 -1.25 45.19 -21.19
N TYR A 385 -1.88 44.23 -20.53
CA TYR A 385 -2.51 44.40 -19.23
C TYR A 385 -1.66 43.88 -18.07
N ASN A 386 -0.40 43.47 -18.30
CA ASN A 386 0.44 42.81 -17.29
C ASN A 386 0.49 43.52 -15.92
N ASP A 387 0.32 44.85 -15.85
CA ASP A 387 0.24 45.60 -14.59
C ASP A 387 -0.91 45.14 -13.67
N TYR A 388 -1.91 44.46 -14.21
CA TYR A 388 -2.99 43.83 -13.46
C TYR A 388 -2.66 42.42 -12.95
N LYS A 389 -1.48 41.84 -13.20
CA LYS A 389 -1.07 40.60 -12.54
C LYS A 389 -0.68 40.86 -11.10
N TYR A 390 -1.20 40.03 -10.19
CA TYR A 390 -0.76 40.05 -8.79
C TYR A 390 0.73 39.68 -8.67
N ASP A 391 1.16 38.61 -9.35
CA ASP A 391 2.55 38.21 -9.46
C ASP A 391 2.99 38.19 -10.92
N GLN A 392 3.92 39.10 -11.24
CA GLN A 392 4.42 39.33 -12.60
C GLN A 392 5.13 38.11 -13.20
N ARG A 393 5.57 37.16 -12.37
CA ARG A 393 6.30 35.96 -12.81
C ARG A 393 5.37 34.91 -13.44
N PHE A 394 4.07 34.99 -13.19
CA PHE A 394 3.12 33.93 -13.54
C PHE A 394 2.08 34.39 -14.57
N PRO A 395 1.43 33.45 -15.30
CA PRO A 395 0.38 33.80 -16.26
C PRO A 395 -0.85 34.42 -15.60
N PHE A 396 -1.63 35.19 -16.36
CA PHE A 396 -2.96 35.63 -15.91
C PHE A 396 -3.85 34.43 -15.64
N GLY A 397 -4.68 34.50 -14.61
CA GLY A 397 -5.61 33.41 -14.31
C GLY A 397 -4.95 32.18 -13.67
N ALA A 398 -3.64 32.20 -13.43
CA ALA A 398 -2.96 31.12 -12.74
C ALA A 398 -3.48 30.97 -11.30
N LEU A 399 -3.64 29.74 -10.81
CA LEU A 399 -3.97 29.49 -9.40
C LEU A 399 -2.72 29.67 -8.55
N LEU A 400 -2.79 30.63 -7.64
CA LEU A 400 -1.72 30.93 -6.70
C LEU A 400 -2.05 30.36 -5.32
N MET A 401 -1.01 29.92 -4.62
CA MET A 401 -1.10 29.46 -3.23
C MET A 401 -0.06 30.16 -2.36
N SER A 402 -0.41 30.43 -1.11
CA SER A 402 0.50 30.83 -0.03
C SER A 402 0.14 30.09 1.25
N VAL A 403 1.14 29.68 2.03
CA VAL A 403 0.93 28.97 3.30
C VAL A 403 1.66 29.70 4.42
N SER A 404 0.94 30.03 5.50
CA SER A 404 1.52 30.62 6.72
C SER A 404 2.46 31.81 6.45
N ASN A 405 2.07 32.70 5.54
CA ASN A 405 2.82 33.89 5.11
C ASN A 405 4.16 33.61 4.40
N ARG A 406 4.32 32.43 3.81
CA ARG A 406 5.43 32.15 2.87
C ARG A 406 5.15 32.76 1.50
N ASP A 407 6.20 32.77 0.68
CA ASP A 407 6.15 33.26 -0.70
C ASP A 407 5.01 32.64 -1.51
N THR A 408 4.52 33.43 -2.46
CA THR A 408 3.47 33.02 -3.38
C THR A 408 4.03 32.05 -4.42
N ILE A 409 3.30 30.95 -4.63
CA ILE A 409 3.64 29.94 -5.63
C ILE A 409 2.50 29.76 -6.63
N TRP A 410 2.87 29.44 -7.87
CA TRP A 410 1.92 29.02 -8.90
C TRP A 410 1.78 27.50 -8.90
N ILE A 411 0.55 27.00 -8.77
CA ILE A 411 0.25 25.57 -8.87
C ILE A 411 0.21 25.18 -10.35
N GLN A 412 1.24 24.48 -10.83
CA GLN A 412 1.33 24.02 -12.23
C GLN A 412 0.84 22.58 -12.43
N THR A 413 0.96 21.73 -11.42
CA THR A 413 0.44 20.37 -11.46
C THR A 413 0.02 19.96 -10.06
N THR A 414 -0.92 19.02 -9.97
CA THR A 414 -1.31 18.37 -8.72
C THR A 414 -0.12 17.66 -8.07
N ASP A 415 0.88 17.26 -8.86
CA ASP A 415 2.06 16.52 -8.39
C ASP A 415 3.17 17.43 -7.81
N TYR A 416 3.13 18.74 -8.06
CA TYR A 416 4.25 19.65 -7.79
C TYR A 416 4.12 20.45 -6.49
N ILE A 417 3.01 20.30 -5.75
CA ILE A 417 2.95 20.76 -4.35
C ILE A 417 3.83 19.87 -3.45
N VAL A 418 4.23 18.69 -3.94
CA VAL A 418 4.96 17.64 -3.19
C VAL A 418 6.45 17.94 -3.02
N ASP A 419 7.05 18.85 -3.80
CA ASP A 419 8.44 19.29 -3.55
C ASP A 419 8.57 20.11 -2.24
N TRP A 420 7.45 20.43 -1.61
CA TRP A 420 7.40 20.81 -0.21
C TRP A 420 7.31 19.53 0.62
N ASN A 421 8.47 19.01 0.99
CA ASN A 421 8.65 17.97 2.03
C ASN A 421 8.16 18.42 3.43
N THR A 422 7.29 19.43 3.49
CA THR A 422 6.69 19.97 4.70
C THR A 422 5.24 19.54 4.74
N SER A 423 4.97 18.47 5.44
CA SER A 423 3.64 18.17 5.95
C SER A 423 3.14 19.41 6.70
N PHE A 424 2.04 20.01 6.24
CA PHE A 424 1.49 21.20 6.91
C PHE A 424 0.86 20.77 8.23
N PRO A 425 1.23 21.33 9.40
CA PRO A 425 0.60 20.99 10.66
C PRO A 425 -0.91 21.22 10.61
N VAL A 426 -1.66 20.41 11.36
CA VAL A 426 -3.08 20.66 11.64
C VAL A 426 -3.27 22.11 12.10
N GLY A 427 -4.24 22.82 11.52
CA GLY A 427 -4.49 24.23 11.82
C GLY A 427 -3.68 25.23 11.01
N SER A 428 -2.84 24.78 10.07
CA SER A 428 -2.18 25.67 9.11
C SER A 428 -3.21 26.42 8.27
N VAL A 429 -2.97 27.70 8.01
CA VAL A 429 -3.79 28.50 7.11
C VAL A 429 -3.16 28.47 5.72
N VAL A 430 -3.87 27.86 4.78
CA VAL A 430 -3.56 27.93 3.35
C VAL A 430 -4.39 29.02 2.72
N ARG A 431 -3.82 29.74 1.77
CA ARG A 431 -4.51 30.79 1.02
C ARG A 431 -4.40 30.51 -0.47
N PHE A 432 -5.50 30.70 -1.18
CA PHE A 432 -5.56 30.58 -2.64
C PHE A 432 -6.08 31.88 -3.25
N ARG A 433 -5.65 32.19 -4.48
CA ARG A 433 -6.21 33.27 -5.31
C ARG A 433 -5.98 33.00 -6.79
N ILE A 434 -6.70 33.71 -7.63
CA ILE A 434 -6.35 33.89 -9.04
C ILE A 434 -5.18 34.87 -9.20
N ASN A 435 -4.31 34.67 -10.18
CA ASN A 435 -3.22 35.60 -10.50
C ASN A 435 -3.75 36.80 -11.30
N ASP A 436 -4.38 37.69 -10.56
CA ASP A 436 -4.95 38.95 -11.02
C ASP A 436 -5.04 39.90 -9.82
N THR A 437 -4.84 41.20 -10.02
CA THR A 437 -4.78 42.19 -8.93
C THR A 437 -6.14 42.44 -8.35
N ASP A 438 -6.19 42.89 -7.09
CA ASP A 438 -7.46 43.15 -6.39
C ASP A 438 -8.32 44.21 -7.12
N ALA A 439 -7.70 45.10 -7.91
CA ALA A 439 -8.40 46.11 -8.71
C ALA A 439 -9.09 45.54 -9.97
N ALA A 440 -8.68 44.35 -10.43
CA ALA A 440 -9.18 43.71 -11.64
C ALA A 440 -10.09 42.50 -11.37
N LEU A 441 -10.36 42.15 -10.11
CA LEU A 441 -11.20 40.97 -9.80
C LEU A 441 -12.68 41.10 -10.20
N GLY A 442 -13.15 42.31 -10.54
CA GLY A 442 -14.57 42.61 -10.72
C GLY A 442 -15.21 41.97 -11.96
N ASP A 443 -14.45 41.77 -13.03
CA ASP A 443 -14.86 41.17 -14.30
C ASP A 443 -14.45 39.70 -14.46
N ASN A 444 -13.76 39.16 -13.47
CA ASN A 444 -13.47 37.73 -13.38
C ASN A 444 -14.76 36.90 -13.26
N ALA A 445 -14.71 35.63 -13.63
CA ALA A 445 -15.81 34.70 -13.36
C ALA A 445 -15.33 33.26 -13.24
N GLY A 446 -16.13 32.44 -12.55
CA GLY A 446 -15.86 31.02 -12.33
C GLY A 446 -15.15 30.74 -11.01
N SER A 447 -14.87 29.47 -10.78
CA SER A 447 -14.26 28.98 -9.54
C SER A 447 -13.48 27.70 -9.80
N LEU A 448 -12.44 27.47 -8.99
CA LEU A 448 -11.73 26.19 -8.93
C LEU A 448 -12.08 25.46 -7.62
N ASN A 449 -12.36 24.17 -7.72
CA ASN A 449 -12.52 23.27 -6.59
C ASN A 449 -11.21 22.49 -6.38
N ILE A 450 -10.59 22.70 -5.22
CA ILE A 450 -9.30 22.11 -4.86
C ILE A 450 -9.54 21.07 -3.77
N CYS A 451 -9.30 19.79 -4.06
CA CYS A 451 -9.38 18.71 -3.09
C CYS A 451 -7.99 18.29 -2.64
N LEU A 452 -7.78 18.14 -1.33
CA LEU A 452 -6.50 17.80 -0.73
C LEU A 452 -6.54 16.42 -0.03
N HIS A 453 -5.47 15.63 -0.20
CA HIS A 453 -5.30 14.33 0.48
C HIS A 453 -4.91 14.51 1.95
N LYS A 454 -5.42 13.62 2.80
CA LYS A 454 -4.88 13.43 4.15
C LYS A 454 -3.51 12.75 4.05
N ALA A 455 -2.50 13.25 4.75
CA ALA A 455 -1.27 12.51 4.97
C ALA A 455 -1.56 11.15 5.64
N ALA A 456 -1.04 10.06 5.09
CA ALA A 456 -0.99 8.78 5.82
C ALA A 456 -0.14 9.02 7.07
N GLY A 457 -0.79 8.98 8.23
CA GLY A 457 -0.15 9.18 9.54
C GLY A 457 0.25 7.88 10.18
#